data_AF-A0A059B139-F1
#
_entry.id   AF-A0A059B139-F1
#
_cell.length_a   1.000
_cell.length_b   1.000
_cell.length_c   1.000
_cell.angle_alpha   90.00
_cell.angle_beta   90.00
_cell.angle_gamma   90.00
#
_symmetry.space_group_name_H-M   'P 1'
#
loop_
_entity.id
_entity.type
_entity.pdbx_description
1 polymer ?
#
loop_
_entity_poly.entity_id
_entity_poly.type
_entity_poly.pdbx_seq_one_letter_code
_entity_poly.pdbx_strand_id
1 'polypeptide(L)'
;MLNLESRDDVLMIGLWGQGGIGKTTLAKALYNDIFRGFEASCFLANVREISKDSKDLAHLQEKLLFEILVGKELTVSSVDEGINLIQHRLCRKRVLLVLDDVNDIKQLNALAGGREWFGKGSRIIITTRDNHLLTFHRIDEDHIYEVKTLDDLEALELFDKHAFLGSKEIVIRRDLVDSVLHYANGLPLALEVLGSFLCGRREQEWESALNKLAKSPDKTINDVLKLSYDGVEDYAKEIFLDIACFFKGRSIEYIMNVLNNCNFDTIIGVQVLVEKSLITKERGTIQMHDLIQLMGMDIVKQECRNDPGRRSRLWLCEDVCDLLSGDRGTNAVKAIVLILPKAEVIYIGPNAFTNMRSLRLLIMINVHNSFQGPICLPNELRWFEWPECSSSVLEFPSGPKKLVGLDLCKSNIEVMVDQFKVRIRMIFPYLLISYISISVCI
;
A
#
# COMPACT_ATOMS: atom_id res chain seq x y z
N MET A 1 5.64 26.74 -4.55
CA MET A 1 5.93 25.87 -3.39
C MET A 1 6.90 26.50 -2.40
N LEU A 2 8.15 26.81 -2.76
CA LEU A 2 9.14 27.32 -1.79
C LEU A 2 9.12 28.85 -1.55
N ASN A 3 8.52 29.64 -2.46
CA ASN A 3 8.49 31.11 -2.49
C ASN A 3 9.76 31.74 -1.89
N LEU A 4 10.90 31.52 -2.54
CA LEU A 4 12.24 31.89 -2.02
C LEU A 4 12.44 33.42 -1.88
N GLU A 5 11.57 34.20 -2.53
CA GLU A 5 11.58 35.66 -2.49
C GLU A 5 10.93 36.20 -1.20
N SER A 6 10.01 35.46 -0.59
CA SER A 6 9.41 35.84 0.69
C SER A 6 10.42 35.74 1.83
N ARG A 7 10.76 36.87 2.45
CA ARG A 7 11.72 36.94 3.57
C ARG A 7 11.05 37.14 4.93
N ASP A 8 9.73 37.28 4.96
CA ASP A 8 9.01 37.68 6.17
C ASP A 8 8.38 36.50 6.94
N ASP A 9 8.37 35.31 6.35
CA ASP A 9 7.71 34.11 6.88
C ASP A 9 8.67 32.93 7.11
N VAL A 10 8.29 32.06 8.04
CA VAL A 10 8.89 30.73 8.21
C VAL A 10 7.97 29.72 7.55
N LEU A 11 8.52 28.95 6.62
CA LEU A 11 7.75 28.00 5.83
C LEU A 11 8.24 26.57 6.10
N MET A 12 7.30 25.70 6.44
CA MET A 12 7.48 24.25 6.57
C MET A 12 6.78 23.57 5.41
N ILE A 13 7.48 22.67 4.73
CA ILE A 13 7.01 21.96 3.54
C ILE A 13 7.14 20.47 3.76
N GLY A 14 6.10 19.73 3.43
CA GLY A 14 6.12 18.28 3.44
C GLY A 14 6.28 17.72 2.03
N LEU A 15 7.27 16.87 1.81
CA LEU A 15 7.36 15.99 0.64
C LEU A 15 6.88 14.60 1.06
N TRP A 16 5.76 14.18 0.50
CA TRP A 16 5.08 12.94 0.87
C TRP A 16 4.92 12.01 -0.35
N GLY A 17 4.81 10.70 -0.11
CA GLY A 17 4.63 9.71 -1.19
C GLY A 17 5.23 8.34 -0.84
N GLN A 18 5.01 7.38 -1.73
CA GLN A 18 5.44 5.98 -1.55
C GLN A 18 6.96 5.80 -1.44
N GLY A 19 7.39 4.65 -0.91
CA GLY A 19 8.81 4.27 -0.86
C GLY A 19 9.44 4.24 -2.26
N GLY A 20 10.68 4.71 -2.40
CA GLY A 20 11.39 4.66 -3.69
C GLY A 20 10.96 5.69 -4.74
N ILE A 21 10.01 6.59 -4.43
CA ILE A 21 9.50 7.60 -5.38
C ILE A 21 10.45 8.78 -5.64
N GLY A 22 11.56 8.90 -4.91
CA GLY A 22 12.55 9.96 -5.10
C GLY A 22 12.42 11.19 -4.18
N LYS A 23 11.65 11.14 -3.09
CA LYS A 23 11.53 12.25 -2.11
C LYS A 23 12.89 12.76 -1.61
N THR A 24 13.76 11.86 -1.15
CA THR A 24 15.10 12.18 -0.66
C THR A 24 15.95 12.84 -1.74
N THR A 25 15.89 12.31 -2.97
CA THR A 25 16.60 12.86 -4.13
C THR A 25 16.13 14.27 -4.46
N LEU A 26 14.81 14.50 -4.49
CA LEU A 26 14.21 15.81 -4.72
C LEU A 26 14.61 16.81 -3.63
N ALA A 27 14.49 16.42 -2.36
CA ALA A 27 14.89 17.26 -1.23
C ALA A 27 16.37 17.64 -1.27
N LYS A 28 17.24 16.68 -1.64
CA LYS A 28 18.68 16.90 -1.77
C LYS A 28 19.02 17.82 -2.95
N ALA A 29 18.35 17.65 -4.09
CA ALA A 29 18.51 18.53 -5.24
C ALA A 29 18.12 19.98 -4.90
N LEU A 30 16.95 20.16 -4.27
CA LEU A 30 16.49 21.47 -3.78
C LEU A 30 17.47 22.09 -2.78
N TYR A 31 17.95 21.30 -1.80
CA TYR A 31 18.93 21.77 -0.83
C TYR A 31 20.20 22.29 -1.51
N ASN A 32 20.79 21.51 -2.41
CA ASN A 32 22.03 21.86 -3.10
C ASN A 32 21.89 23.12 -3.96
N ASP A 33 20.70 23.38 -4.49
CA ASP A 33 20.42 24.55 -5.32
C ASP A 33 20.33 25.84 -4.49
N ILE A 34 19.68 25.79 -3.31
CA ILE A 34 19.27 27.01 -2.60
C ILE A 34 20.04 27.29 -1.29
N PHE A 35 20.82 26.34 -0.75
CA PHE A 35 21.40 26.46 0.60
C PHE A 35 22.27 27.70 0.80
N ARG A 36 22.96 28.17 -0.24
CA ARG A 36 23.81 29.37 -0.20
C ARG A 36 23.04 30.67 0.07
N GLY A 37 21.72 30.66 -0.11
CA GLY A 37 20.86 31.81 0.16
C GLY A 37 20.47 32.00 1.63
N PHE A 38 20.91 31.10 2.51
CA PHE A 38 20.54 31.06 3.93
C PHE A 38 21.76 31.34 4.82
N GLU A 39 21.51 31.84 6.04
CA GLU A 39 22.58 32.11 7.01
C GLU A 39 23.15 30.82 7.61
N ALA A 40 22.35 29.76 7.63
CA ALA A 40 22.75 28.43 8.01
C ALA A 40 21.90 27.40 7.27
N SER A 41 22.47 26.23 7.01
CA SER A 41 21.79 25.14 6.33
C SER A 41 22.22 23.79 6.89
N CYS A 42 21.29 22.85 7.04
CA CYS A 42 21.57 21.50 7.52
C CYS A 42 20.69 20.48 6.78
N PHE A 43 21.29 19.34 6.40
CA PHE A 43 20.58 18.20 5.82
C PHE A 43 20.72 16.99 6.74
N LEU A 44 19.65 16.65 7.46
CA LEU A 44 19.60 15.45 8.30
C LEU A 44 19.02 14.30 7.50
N ALA A 45 19.91 13.48 6.92
CA ALA A 45 19.56 12.26 6.18
C ALA A 45 19.06 11.14 7.10
N ASN A 46 18.14 10.30 6.60
CA ASN A 46 17.72 9.03 7.22
C ASN A 46 17.30 9.14 8.69
N VAL A 47 16.49 10.14 9.05
CA VAL A 47 16.08 10.43 10.43
C VAL A 47 15.44 9.20 11.08
N ARG A 48 14.53 8.48 10.39
CA ARG A 48 13.95 7.22 10.90
C ARG A 48 15.00 6.24 11.41
N GLU A 49 16.08 6.04 10.66
CA GLU A 49 17.06 4.98 10.95
C GLU A 49 18.05 5.38 12.04
N ILE A 50 18.34 6.68 12.13
CA ILE A 50 19.33 7.26 13.05
C ILE A 50 18.69 7.72 14.37
N SER A 51 17.36 7.65 14.52
CA SER A 51 16.62 8.09 15.73
C SER A 51 15.78 6.97 16.38
N LYS A 52 16.40 5.82 16.70
CA LYS A 52 15.65 4.67 17.25
C LYS A 52 15.27 4.86 18.72
N ASP A 53 16.07 5.61 19.46
CA ASP A 53 15.82 5.95 20.85
C ASP A 53 16.11 7.43 21.17
N SER A 54 16.01 7.81 22.45
CA SER A 54 16.22 9.18 22.88
C SER A 54 17.68 9.64 22.80
N LYS A 55 18.66 8.74 22.92
CA LYS A 55 20.09 9.09 22.81
C LYS A 55 20.45 9.38 21.37
N ASP A 56 19.98 8.53 20.48
CA ASP A 56 20.06 8.69 19.03
C ASP A 56 19.46 10.03 18.57
N LEU A 57 18.30 10.40 19.12
CA LEU A 57 17.65 11.68 18.81
C LEU A 57 18.42 12.89 19.36
N ALA A 58 18.99 12.80 20.56
CA ALA A 58 19.87 13.83 21.11
C ALA A 58 21.12 14.02 20.24
N HIS A 59 21.71 12.93 19.72
CA HIS A 59 22.83 12.99 18.80
C HIS A 59 22.49 13.70 17.48
N LEU A 60 21.27 13.51 16.95
CA LEU A 60 20.81 14.28 15.79
C LEU A 60 20.68 15.79 16.09
N GLN A 61 20.25 16.16 17.30
CA GLN A 61 20.22 17.57 17.72
C GLN A 61 21.62 18.16 17.82
N GLU A 62 22.60 17.41 18.35
CA GLU A 62 24.01 17.81 18.36
C GLU A 62 24.52 18.05 16.94
N LYS A 63 24.26 17.11 16.03
CA LYS A 63 24.66 17.23 14.62
C LYS A 63 24.05 18.48 13.96
N LEU A 64 22.75 18.72 14.18
CA LEU A 64 22.06 19.91 13.68
C LEU A 64 22.72 21.20 14.18
N LEU A 65 22.96 21.27 15.49
CA LEU A 65 23.60 22.43 16.12
C LEU A 65 25.04 22.62 15.62
N PHE A 66 25.80 21.54 15.46
CA PHE A 66 27.17 21.56 14.97
C PHE A 66 27.26 22.12 13.54
N GLU A 67 26.40 21.66 12.63
CA GLU A 67 26.36 22.14 11.25
C GLU A 67 25.94 23.62 11.18
N ILE A 68 24.94 24.04 11.95
CA ILE A 68 24.44 25.43 11.93
C ILE A 68 25.38 26.41 12.65
N LEU A 69 26.11 25.96 13.67
CA LEU A 69 27.02 26.80 14.45
C LEU A 69 28.47 26.75 13.95
N VAL A 70 28.71 26.11 12.81
CA VAL A 70 30.02 26.04 12.13
C VAL A 70 31.09 25.46 13.05
N GLY A 71 30.83 24.27 13.60
CA GLY A 71 31.85 23.47 14.28
C GLY A 71 32.06 23.76 15.76
N LYS A 72 31.18 24.54 16.41
CA LYS A 72 31.19 24.67 17.86
C LYS A 72 30.61 23.41 18.48
N GLU A 73 31.48 22.61 19.10
CA GLU A 73 31.06 21.45 19.89
C GLU A 73 30.14 21.92 21.03
N LEU A 74 28.87 21.52 20.94
CA LEU A 74 27.90 21.63 22.01
C LEU A 74 27.50 20.21 22.38
N THR A 75 27.66 19.87 23.65
CA THR A 75 27.18 18.60 24.18
C THR A 75 25.71 18.76 24.55
N VAL A 76 24.86 17.87 24.06
CA VAL A 76 23.43 17.81 24.41
C VAL A 76 23.23 16.65 25.37
N SER A 77 23.01 16.94 26.65
CA SER A 77 22.86 15.90 27.69
C SER A 77 21.50 15.20 27.66
N SER A 78 20.50 15.81 27.02
CA SER A 78 19.15 15.27 26.89
C SER A 78 18.39 15.89 25.71
N VAL A 79 17.35 15.19 25.21
CA VAL A 79 16.51 15.69 24.11
C VAL A 79 15.90 17.05 24.43
N ASP A 80 15.43 17.26 25.67
CA ASP A 80 14.81 18.51 26.11
C ASP A 80 15.82 19.67 26.13
N GLU A 81 17.06 19.41 26.54
CA GLU A 81 18.14 20.40 26.43
C GLU A 81 18.41 20.77 24.97
N GLY A 82 18.49 19.76 24.09
CA GLY A 82 18.69 19.97 22.66
C GLY A 82 17.58 20.81 22.03
N ILE A 83 16.32 20.56 22.41
CA ILE A 83 15.16 21.37 21.99
C ILE A 83 15.36 22.83 22.36
N ASN A 84 15.68 23.11 23.63
CA ASN A 84 15.88 24.48 24.12
C ASN A 84 17.05 25.17 23.41
N LEU A 85 18.14 24.45 23.17
CA LEU A 85 19.29 24.96 22.44
C LEU A 85 18.95 25.30 20.99
N ILE A 86 18.25 24.42 20.28
CA ILE A 86 17.81 24.65 18.90
C ILE A 86 16.93 25.90 18.83
N GLN A 87 15.89 25.99 19.67
CA GLN A 87 15.00 27.15 19.73
C GLN A 87 15.78 28.46 19.95
N HIS A 88 16.63 28.48 20.98
CA HIS A 88 17.37 29.68 21.34
C HIS A 88 18.36 30.12 20.24
N ARG A 89 18.98 29.16 19.53
CA ARG A 89 20.00 29.45 18.51
C ARG A 89 19.42 29.77 17.15
N LEU A 90 18.26 29.22 16.80
CA LEU A 90 17.69 29.32 15.46
C LEU A 90 16.58 30.37 15.33
N CYS A 91 15.96 30.83 16.42
CA CYS A 91 14.78 31.73 16.38
C CYS A 91 15.00 33.10 15.73
N ARG A 92 16.26 33.48 15.47
CA ARG A 92 16.63 34.74 14.79
C ARG A 92 17.50 34.53 13.55
N LYS A 93 17.73 33.27 13.16
CA LYS A 93 18.53 32.93 11.99
C LYS A 93 17.66 32.53 10.84
N ARG A 94 18.06 32.92 9.63
CA ARG A 94 17.44 32.44 8.40
C ARG A 94 18.04 31.08 8.03
N VAL A 95 17.31 30.00 8.32
CA VAL A 95 17.80 28.61 8.22
C VAL A 95 17.14 27.86 7.07
N LEU A 96 17.93 27.04 6.35
CA LEU A 96 17.43 25.97 5.51
C LEU A 96 17.65 24.61 6.21
N LEU A 97 16.58 23.94 6.60
CA LEU A 97 16.66 22.63 7.25
C LEU A 97 15.95 21.57 6.40
N VAL A 98 16.61 20.45 6.15
CA VAL A 98 15.96 19.26 5.58
C VAL A 98 15.98 18.13 6.61
N LEU A 99 14.79 17.60 6.92
CA LEU A 99 14.58 16.42 7.73
C LEU A 99 14.11 15.29 6.82
N ASP A 100 15.01 14.37 6.49
CA ASP A 100 14.76 13.31 5.52
C ASP A 100 14.34 11.99 6.18
N ASP A 101 13.30 11.36 5.63
CA ASP A 101 12.71 10.08 6.03
C ASP A 101 12.23 10.07 7.49
N VAL A 102 11.39 11.06 7.84
CA VAL A 102 10.74 11.17 9.15
C VAL A 102 9.54 10.22 9.23
N ASN A 103 9.39 9.49 10.34
CA ASN A 103 8.31 8.53 10.54
C ASN A 103 7.63 8.56 11.93
N ASP A 104 8.09 9.39 12.86
CA ASP A 104 7.47 9.57 14.18
C ASP A 104 7.40 11.06 14.53
N ILE A 105 6.28 11.49 15.12
CA ILE A 105 6.08 12.86 15.57
C ILE A 105 7.11 13.30 16.61
N LYS A 106 7.65 12.37 17.42
CA LYS A 106 8.71 12.66 18.39
C LYS A 106 9.96 13.21 17.71
N GLN A 107 10.26 12.75 16.49
CA GLN A 107 11.39 13.24 15.71
C GLN A 107 11.19 14.70 15.31
N LEU A 108 9.98 15.05 14.82
CA LEU A 108 9.66 16.44 14.50
C LEU A 108 9.65 17.32 15.74
N ASN A 109 9.01 16.88 16.83
CA ASN A 109 8.96 17.64 18.07
C ASN A 109 10.35 17.91 18.66
N ALA A 110 11.33 17.03 18.41
CA ALA A 110 12.70 17.20 18.88
C ALA A 110 13.59 18.04 17.95
N LEU A 111 13.36 17.98 16.62
CA LEU A 111 14.25 18.60 15.62
C LEU A 111 13.70 19.91 15.04
N ALA A 112 12.39 20.05 14.93
CA ALA A 112 11.70 21.20 14.35
C ALA A 112 10.27 21.34 14.92
N GLY A 113 10.13 21.54 16.23
CA GLY A 113 8.82 21.45 16.91
C GLY A 113 7.78 22.51 16.52
N GLY A 114 8.20 23.62 15.91
CA GLY A 114 7.28 24.67 15.45
C GLY A 114 7.98 25.74 14.62
N ARG A 115 7.20 26.60 13.97
CA ARG A 115 7.72 27.67 13.10
C ARG A 115 8.45 28.75 13.90
N GLU A 116 8.04 28.97 15.14
CA GLU A 116 8.63 29.92 16.09
C GLU A 116 10.06 29.57 16.51
N TRP A 117 10.53 28.36 16.21
CA TRP A 117 11.91 27.95 16.46
C TRP A 117 12.90 28.61 15.50
N PHE A 118 12.43 29.18 14.39
CA PHE A 118 13.27 29.66 13.30
C PHE A 118 13.06 31.15 13.03
N GLY A 119 14.11 31.83 12.57
CA GLY A 119 14.02 33.23 12.16
C GLY A 119 13.29 33.40 10.83
N LYS A 120 12.81 34.63 10.58
CA LYS A 120 12.10 34.98 9.34
C LYS A 120 12.89 34.61 8.08
N GLY A 121 12.17 34.16 7.04
CA GLY A 121 12.74 33.72 5.78
C GLY A 121 13.30 32.30 5.80
N SER A 122 13.13 31.55 6.90
CA SER A 122 13.58 30.16 7.02
C SER A 122 12.70 29.20 6.22
N ARG A 123 13.29 28.11 5.74
CA ARG A 123 12.65 27.04 4.98
C ARG A 123 12.99 25.69 5.60
N ILE A 124 11.96 24.94 5.99
CA ILE A 124 12.10 23.62 6.58
C ILE A 124 11.40 22.62 5.65
N ILE A 125 12.13 21.64 5.15
CA ILE A 125 11.63 20.61 4.25
C ILE A 125 11.65 19.28 4.98
N ILE A 126 10.51 18.61 5.04
CA ILE A 126 10.35 17.32 5.70
C ILE A 126 10.01 16.30 4.62
N THR A 127 10.75 15.21 4.53
CA THR A 127 10.35 14.07 3.68
C THR A 127 9.76 12.97 4.55
N THR A 128 8.64 12.40 4.13
CA THR A 128 7.99 11.31 4.86
C THR A 128 7.16 10.42 3.94
N ARG A 129 6.82 9.23 4.42
CA ARG A 129 5.87 8.32 3.77
C ARG A 129 4.48 8.40 4.40
N ASP A 130 4.32 9.22 5.43
CA ASP A 130 3.11 9.33 6.23
C ASP A 130 2.57 10.76 6.20
N ASN A 131 1.48 10.98 5.46
CA ASN A 131 0.87 12.30 5.37
C ASN A 131 0.27 12.75 6.70
N HIS A 132 -0.24 11.80 7.48
CA HIS A 132 -0.88 12.11 8.76
C HIS A 132 0.11 12.79 9.71
N LEU A 133 1.38 12.41 9.65
CA LEU A 133 2.46 13.03 10.43
C LEU A 133 2.63 14.52 10.10
N LEU A 134 2.50 14.91 8.82
CA LEU A 134 2.60 16.31 8.39
C LEU A 134 1.37 17.12 8.84
N THR A 135 0.18 16.57 8.66
CA THR A 135 -1.08 17.19 9.10
C THR A 135 -1.13 17.34 10.61
N PHE A 136 -0.72 16.31 11.36
CA PHE A 136 -0.64 16.34 12.82
C PHE A 136 0.36 17.40 13.30
N HIS A 137 1.46 17.58 12.57
CA HIS A 137 2.43 18.64 12.79
C HIS A 137 1.98 20.02 12.28
N ARG A 138 0.71 20.16 11.86
CA ARG A 138 0.07 21.43 11.45
C ARG A 138 0.78 22.12 10.27
N ILE A 139 1.34 21.32 9.37
CA ILE A 139 1.77 21.81 8.06
C ILE A 139 0.50 22.06 7.23
N ASP A 140 0.47 23.23 6.58
CA ASP A 140 -0.65 23.62 5.73
C ASP A 140 -0.76 22.68 4.53
N GLU A 141 -1.98 22.35 4.11
CA GLU A 141 -2.23 21.46 2.96
C GLU A 141 -1.60 22.02 1.68
N ASP A 142 -1.60 23.35 1.51
CA ASP A 142 -0.97 24.03 0.37
C ASP A 142 0.57 23.88 0.35
N HIS A 143 1.16 23.43 1.45
CA HIS A 143 2.60 23.19 1.61
C HIS A 143 2.96 21.70 1.72
N ILE A 144 2.00 20.81 1.48
CA ILE A 144 2.24 19.38 1.36
C ILE A 144 2.23 19.01 -0.13
N TYR A 145 3.34 18.45 -0.58
CA TYR A 145 3.52 18.01 -1.96
C TYR A 145 3.65 16.49 -2.01
N GLU A 146 2.67 15.84 -2.64
CA GLU A 146 2.73 14.43 -2.98
C GLU A 146 3.62 14.24 -4.23
N VAL A 147 4.78 13.62 -4.03
CA VAL A 147 5.72 13.31 -5.11
C VAL A 147 5.14 12.25 -6.03
N LYS A 148 5.06 12.57 -7.32
CA LYS A 148 4.48 11.70 -8.35
C LYS A 148 5.53 10.79 -8.99
N THR A 149 5.06 9.72 -9.62
CA THR A 149 5.87 8.86 -10.48
C THR A 149 6.36 9.63 -11.70
N LEU A 150 7.47 9.18 -12.27
CA LEU A 150 7.99 9.70 -13.53
C LEU A 150 7.00 9.38 -14.65
N ASP A 151 6.91 10.28 -15.64
CA ASP A 151 6.23 9.96 -16.89
C ASP A 151 7.05 8.97 -17.74
N ASP A 152 6.46 8.46 -18.83
CA ASP A 152 7.08 7.42 -19.65
C ASP A 152 8.43 7.86 -20.25
N LEU A 153 8.59 9.15 -20.58
CA LEU A 153 9.83 9.67 -21.15
C LEU A 153 10.91 9.82 -20.08
N GLU A 154 10.56 10.43 -18.94
CA GLU A 154 11.45 10.58 -17.79
C GLU A 154 11.89 9.21 -17.24
N ALA A 155 10.98 8.24 -17.21
CA ALA A 155 11.25 6.88 -16.79
C ALA A 155 12.24 6.17 -17.73
N LEU A 156 12.04 6.31 -19.04
CA LEU A 156 12.97 5.78 -20.04
C LEU A 156 14.36 6.43 -19.91
N GLU A 157 14.43 7.75 -19.79
CA GLU A 157 15.71 8.45 -19.61
C GLU A 157 16.46 7.99 -18.35
N LEU A 158 15.76 7.81 -17.23
CA LEU A 158 16.37 7.33 -16.01
C LEU A 158 16.85 5.89 -16.18
N PHE A 159 16.02 5.01 -16.74
CA PHE A 159 16.39 3.62 -16.99
C PHE A 159 17.63 3.53 -17.88
N ASP A 160 17.66 4.26 -18.99
CA ASP A 160 18.76 4.25 -19.94
C ASP A 160 20.10 4.67 -19.31
N LYS A 161 20.06 5.67 -18.41
CA LYS A 161 21.23 6.12 -17.64
C LYS A 161 21.84 5.03 -16.77
N HIS A 162 21.07 4.03 -16.35
CA HIS A 162 21.56 2.92 -15.53
C HIS A 162 21.81 1.65 -16.34
N ALA A 163 20.98 1.36 -17.34
CA ALA A 163 21.03 0.13 -18.13
C ALA A 163 22.12 0.12 -19.20
N PHE A 164 22.45 1.27 -19.79
CA PHE A 164 23.35 1.36 -20.96
C PHE A 164 24.68 2.08 -20.66
N LEU A 165 25.12 2.08 -19.40
CA LEU A 165 26.40 2.66 -18.99
C LEU A 165 27.56 1.99 -19.75
N GLY A 166 28.22 2.76 -20.62
CA GLY A 166 29.42 2.32 -21.34
C GLY A 166 29.19 1.32 -22.48
N SER A 167 27.94 0.97 -22.81
CA SER A 167 27.63 0.02 -23.88
C SER A 167 27.36 0.74 -25.20
N LYS A 168 28.34 0.78 -26.11
CA LYS A 168 28.14 1.28 -27.49
C LYS A 168 27.60 0.22 -28.46
N GLU A 169 27.55 -1.05 -28.06
CA GLU A 169 27.34 -2.17 -28.99
C GLU A 169 26.21 -3.15 -28.63
N ILE A 170 25.58 -3.03 -27.45
CA ILE A 170 24.49 -3.94 -27.06
C ILE A 170 23.17 -3.37 -27.57
N VAL A 171 22.63 -3.99 -28.61
CA VAL A 171 21.27 -3.72 -29.10
C VAL A 171 20.32 -4.65 -28.37
N ILE A 172 19.42 -4.08 -27.57
CA ILE A 172 18.34 -4.81 -26.88
C ILE A 172 17.03 -4.55 -27.60
N ARG A 173 16.19 -5.57 -27.77
CA ARG A 173 14.87 -5.39 -28.36
C ARG A 173 14.01 -4.45 -27.51
N ARG A 174 13.26 -3.57 -28.19
CA ARG A 174 12.43 -2.54 -27.55
C ARG A 174 11.37 -3.12 -26.62
N ASP A 175 10.79 -4.26 -26.95
CA ASP A 175 9.76 -4.90 -26.10
C ASP A 175 10.29 -5.32 -24.72
N LEU A 176 11.59 -5.62 -24.59
CA LEU A 176 12.20 -5.91 -23.29
C LEU A 176 12.38 -4.63 -22.46
N VAL A 177 12.74 -3.53 -23.11
CA VAL A 177 12.81 -2.21 -22.46
C VAL A 177 11.40 -1.80 -22.00
N ASP A 178 10.42 -1.89 -22.87
CA ASP A 178 9.01 -1.59 -22.57
C ASP A 178 8.50 -2.46 -21.42
N SER A 179 8.91 -3.73 -21.35
CA SER A 179 8.56 -4.65 -20.25
C SER A 179 9.15 -4.19 -18.90
N VAL A 180 10.39 -3.69 -18.89
CA VAL A 180 11.00 -3.14 -17.67
C VAL A 180 10.29 -1.85 -17.25
N LEU A 181 10.02 -0.95 -18.20
CA LEU A 181 9.32 0.30 -17.92
C LEU A 181 7.91 0.05 -17.38
N HIS A 182 7.20 -0.92 -17.98
CA HIS A 182 5.88 -1.33 -17.51
C HIS A 182 5.93 -1.91 -16.10
N TYR A 183 6.91 -2.78 -15.81
CA TYR A 183 7.10 -3.33 -14.46
C TYR A 183 7.40 -2.23 -13.43
N ALA A 184 8.27 -1.29 -13.77
CA ALA A 184 8.65 -0.19 -12.88
C ALA A 184 7.53 0.84 -12.69
N ASN A 185 6.70 1.04 -13.73
CA ASN A 185 5.56 1.95 -13.80
C ASN A 185 5.90 3.35 -13.27
N GLY A 186 7.04 3.89 -13.73
CA GLY A 186 7.51 5.23 -13.36
C GLY A 186 8.11 5.35 -11.94
N LEU A 187 8.29 4.25 -11.19
CA LEU A 187 8.96 4.27 -9.88
C LEU A 187 10.48 4.37 -10.02
N PRO A 188 11.14 5.48 -9.62
CA PRO A 188 12.59 5.68 -9.81
C PRO A 188 13.47 4.58 -9.23
N LEU A 189 13.19 4.12 -8.01
CA LEU A 189 13.94 3.03 -7.38
C LEU A 189 13.94 1.76 -8.23
N ALA A 190 12.80 1.41 -8.84
CA ALA A 190 12.69 0.22 -9.65
C ALA A 190 13.51 0.36 -10.95
N LEU A 191 13.45 1.52 -11.59
CA LEU A 191 14.21 1.83 -12.80
C LEU A 191 15.73 1.75 -12.54
N GLU A 192 16.20 2.32 -11.44
CA GLU A 192 17.62 2.28 -11.05
C GLU A 192 18.10 0.86 -10.73
N VAL A 193 17.35 0.12 -9.92
CA VAL A 193 17.70 -1.25 -9.52
C VAL A 193 17.74 -2.17 -10.74
N LEU A 194 16.71 -2.11 -11.59
CA LEU A 194 16.63 -2.97 -12.77
C LEU A 194 17.64 -2.56 -13.84
N GLY A 195 17.80 -1.26 -14.10
CA GLY A 195 18.80 -0.78 -15.05
C GLY A 195 20.20 -1.23 -14.63
N SER A 196 20.56 -1.04 -13.37
CA SER A 196 21.87 -1.46 -12.86
C SER A 196 22.05 -2.99 -12.89
N PHE A 197 21.00 -3.76 -12.59
CA PHE A 197 21.04 -5.22 -12.62
C PHE A 197 21.21 -5.79 -14.04
N LEU A 198 20.60 -5.13 -15.03
CA LEU A 198 20.59 -5.54 -16.43
C LEU A 198 21.78 -5.01 -17.24
N CYS A 199 22.47 -3.99 -16.73
CA CYS A 199 23.64 -3.38 -17.36
C CYS A 199 24.72 -4.43 -17.70
N GLY A 200 25.19 -4.42 -18.95
CA GLY A 200 26.20 -5.33 -19.47
C GLY A 200 25.75 -6.76 -19.74
N ARG A 201 24.49 -7.11 -19.47
CA ARG A 201 23.94 -8.44 -19.76
C ARG A 201 23.46 -8.57 -21.21
N ARG A 202 23.42 -9.80 -21.70
CA ARG A 202 22.89 -10.12 -23.04
C ARG A 202 21.37 -10.20 -23.02
N GLU A 203 20.76 -10.08 -24.19
CA GLU A 203 19.30 -10.11 -24.37
C GLU A 203 18.62 -11.34 -23.74
N GLN A 204 19.20 -12.55 -23.89
CA GLN A 204 18.66 -13.77 -23.29
C GLN A 204 18.64 -13.71 -21.75
N GLU A 205 19.59 -13.01 -21.14
CA GLU A 205 19.60 -12.81 -19.69
C GLU A 205 18.56 -11.78 -19.25
N TRP A 206 18.26 -10.77 -20.08
CA TRP A 206 17.16 -9.83 -19.84
C TRP A 206 15.82 -10.56 -19.85
N GLU A 207 15.57 -11.39 -20.87
CA GLU A 207 14.36 -12.23 -20.95
C GLU A 207 14.23 -13.13 -19.71
N SER A 208 15.31 -13.82 -19.33
CA SER A 208 15.33 -14.67 -18.13
C SER A 208 15.05 -13.88 -16.84
N ALA A 209 15.64 -12.69 -16.70
CA ALA A 209 15.41 -11.80 -15.57
C ALA A 209 13.95 -11.33 -15.47
N LEU A 210 13.36 -10.88 -16.58
CA LEU A 210 11.96 -10.46 -16.66
C LEU A 210 11.01 -11.64 -16.35
N ASN A 211 11.30 -12.83 -16.88
CA ASN A 211 10.54 -14.04 -16.57
C ASN A 211 10.59 -14.42 -15.08
N LYS A 212 11.71 -14.13 -14.39
CA LYS A 212 11.82 -14.29 -12.94
C LYS A 212 10.96 -13.25 -12.20
N LEU A 213 10.99 -11.98 -12.62
CA LEU A 213 10.23 -10.89 -12.00
C LEU A 213 8.71 -11.11 -12.12
N ALA A 214 8.24 -11.70 -13.21
CA ALA A 214 6.84 -12.11 -13.38
C ALA A 214 6.37 -13.12 -12.32
N LYS A 215 7.29 -13.90 -11.72
CA LYS A 215 6.97 -14.92 -10.71
C LYS A 215 7.12 -14.40 -9.29
N SER A 216 8.17 -13.62 -9.04
CA SER A 216 8.52 -13.09 -7.72
C SER A 216 9.12 -11.68 -7.86
N PRO A 217 8.65 -10.70 -7.06
CA PRO A 217 9.19 -9.34 -7.13
C PRO A 217 10.66 -9.31 -6.71
N ASP A 218 11.39 -8.30 -7.21
CA ASP A 218 12.77 -8.06 -6.78
C ASP A 218 12.82 -7.73 -5.28
N LYS A 219 13.75 -8.38 -4.56
CA LYS A 219 13.85 -8.26 -3.11
C LYS A 219 14.22 -6.85 -2.67
N THR A 220 15.15 -6.18 -3.35
CA THR A 220 15.61 -4.84 -2.96
C THR A 220 14.49 -3.82 -3.09
N ILE A 221 13.74 -3.89 -4.20
CA ILE A 221 12.56 -3.04 -4.41
C ILE A 221 11.50 -3.34 -3.33
N ASN A 222 11.23 -4.63 -3.10
CA ASN A 222 10.19 -5.08 -2.18
C ASN A 222 10.50 -4.67 -0.73
N ASP A 223 11.74 -4.83 -0.27
CA ASP A 223 12.18 -4.47 1.08
C ASP A 223 11.94 -2.97 1.35
N VAL A 224 12.21 -2.10 0.37
CA VAL A 224 11.97 -0.65 0.53
C VAL A 224 10.48 -0.33 0.57
N LEU A 225 9.65 -0.91 -0.30
CA LEU A 225 8.21 -0.66 -0.32
C LEU A 225 7.53 -1.19 0.97
N LYS A 226 7.97 -2.35 1.44
CA LYS A 226 7.40 -3.05 2.59
C LYS A 226 7.55 -2.27 3.91
N LEU A 227 8.54 -1.38 4.03
CA LEU A 227 8.69 -0.52 5.22
C LEU A 227 7.42 0.27 5.55
N SER A 228 6.68 0.75 4.55
CA SER A 228 5.41 1.44 4.79
C SER A 228 4.34 0.48 5.32
N TYR A 229 4.29 -0.75 4.79
CA TYR A 229 3.36 -1.79 5.24
C TYR A 229 3.69 -2.28 6.66
N ASP A 230 4.96 -2.49 6.99
CA ASP A 230 5.37 -3.01 8.30
C ASP A 230 4.96 -2.07 9.44
N GLY A 231 4.95 -0.76 9.18
CA GLY A 231 4.48 0.29 10.10
C GLY A 231 2.96 0.46 10.20
N VAL A 232 2.16 -0.38 9.53
CA VAL A 232 0.69 -0.39 9.64
C VAL A 232 0.25 -1.37 10.74
N GLU A 233 -0.82 -1.05 11.45
CA GLU A 233 -1.44 -1.94 12.44
C GLU A 233 -2.08 -3.17 11.78
N ASP A 234 -2.15 -4.28 12.51
CA ASP A 234 -2.56 -5.58 11.96
C ASP A 234 -3.96 -5.58 11.31
N TYR A 235 -4.91 -4.81 11.84
CA TYR A 235 -6.25 -4.71 11.25
C TYR A 235 -6.23 -4.07 9.85
N ALA A 236 -5.42 -3.03 9.66
CA ALA A 236 -5.28 -2.33 8.39
C ALA A 236 -4.37 -3.09 7.41
N LYS A 237 -3.44 -3.91 7.91
CA LYS A 237 -2.67 -4.87 7.09
C LYS A 237 -3.61 -5.88 6.41
N GLU A 238 -4.60 -6.41 7.11
CA GLU A 238 -5.58 -7.32 6.51
C GLU A 238 -6.42 -6.65 5.41
N ILE A 239 -6.79 -5.37 5.59
CA ILE A 239 -7.47 -4.58 4.56
C ILE A 239 -6.55 -4.36 3.36
N PHE A 240 -5.28 -4.01 3.58
CA PHE A 240 -4.29 -3.83 2.52
C PHE A 240 -4.14 -5.09 1.66
N LEU A 241 -4.02 -6.25 2.31
CA LEU A 241 -3.87 -7.53 1.61
C LEU A 241 -5.13 -7.90 0.82
N ASP A 242 -6.33 -7.62 1.34
CA ASP A 242 -7.58 -7.79 0.58
C ASP A 242 -7.61 -6.89 -0.66
N ILE A 243 -7.20 -5.63 -0.53
CA ILE A 243 -7.12 -4.71 -1.67
C ILE A 243 -6.10 -5.18 -2.70
N ALA A 244 -4.88 -5.53 -2.26
CA ALA A 244 -3.81 -5.97 -3.14
C ALA A 244 -4.19 -7.23 -3.93
N CYS A 245 -4.82 -8.20 -3.27
CA CYS A 245 -5.18 -9.47 -3.90
C CYS A 245 -6.43 -9.36 -4.78
N PHE A 246 -7.42 -8.54 -4.39
CA PHE A 246 -8.78 -8.66 -4.94
C PHE A 246 -9.37 -7.35 -5.47
N PHE A 247 -9.06 -6.21 -4.85
CA PHE A 247 -9.87 -5.00 -5.01
C PHE A 247 -9.16 -3.79 -5.62
N LYS A 248 -7.92 -3.93 -6.11
CA LYS A 248 -7.31 -2.87 -6.92
C LYS A 248 -8.22 -2.49 -8.08
N GLY A 249 -8.45 -1.19 -8.25
CA GLY A 249 -9.28 -0.60 -9.30
C GLY A 249 -10.79 -0.69 -9.06
N ARG A 250 -11.25 -1.29 -7.95
CA ARG A 250 -12.67 -1.38 -7.62
C ARG A 250 -13.18 -0.08 -7.00
N SER A 251 -14.49 0.14 -7.08
CA SER A 251 -15.12 1.32 -6.49
C SER A 251 -14.98 1.31 -4.97
N ILE A 252 -14.75 2.50 -4.41
CA ILE A 252 -14.61 2.69 -2.96
C ILE A 252 -15.87 2.19 -2.25
N GLU A 253 -17.05 2.51 -2.78
CA GLU A 253 -18.33 2.08 -2.23
C GLU A 253 -18.45 0.55 -2.15
N TYR A 254 -18.05 -0.18 -3.19
CA TYR A 254 -18.09 -1.63 -3.20
C TYR A 254 -17.14 -2.22 -2.16
N ILE A 255 -15.89 -1.73 -2.11
CA ILE A 255 -14.90 -2.20 -1.13
C ILE A 255 -15.41 -1.97 0.30
N MET A 256 -15.93 -0.77 0.59
CA MET A 256 -16.49 -0.46 1.90
C MET A 256 -17.65 -1.36 2.25
N ASN A 257 -18.54 -1.65 1.30
CA ASN A 257 -19.65 -2.55 1.51
C ASN A 257 -19.15 -3.97 1.86
N VAL A 258 -18.25 -4.55 1.06
CA VAL A 258 -17.73 -5.90 1.31
C VAL A 258 -17.01 -5.98 2.66
N LEU A 259 -16.05 -5.10 2.91
CA LEU A 259 -15.17 -5.19 4.08
C LEU A 259 -15.87 -4.83 5.40
N ASN A 260 -16.81 -3.87 5.41
CA ASN A 260 -17.59 -3.57 6.61
C ASN A 260 -18.46 -4.77 7.04
N ASN A 261 -19.03 -5.51 6.07
CA ASN A 261 -19.77 -6.74 6.37
C ASN A 261 -18.85 -7.87 6.86
N CYS A 262 -17.54 -7.79 6.55
CA CYS A 262 -16.52 -8.67 7.12
C CYS A 262 -16.02 -8.25 8.52
N ASN A 263 -16.68 -7.29 9.20
CA ASN A 263 -16.29 -6.73 10.50
C ASN A 263 -14.95 -5.96 10.50
N PHE A 264 -14.53 -5.40 9.37
CA PHE A 264 -13.42 -4.45 9.38
C PHE A 264 -13.87 -3.03 9.68
N ASP A 265 -13.03 -2.29 10.40
CA ASP A 265 -13.11 -0.84 10.52
C ASP A 265 -12.60 -0.17 9.24
N THR A 266 -13.31 -0.40 8.13
CA THR A 266 -12.81 -0.11 6.77
C THR A 266 -12.57 1.38 6.55
N ILE A 267 -13.38 2.26 7.14
CA ILE A 267 -13.24 3.72 6.98
C ILE A 267 -11.86 4.18 7.45
N ILE A 268 -11.49 3.84 8.68
CA ILE A 268 -10.20 4.23 9.25
C ILE A 268 -9.06 3.44 8.62
N GLY A 269 -9.24 2.14 8.36
CA GLY A 269 -8.21 1.31 7.74
C GLY A 269 -7.83 1.80 6.35
N VAL A 270 -8.79 2.11 5.49
CA VAL A 270 -8.53 2.69 4.16
C VAL A 270 -7.86 4.07 4.28
N GLN A 271 -8.27 4.88 5.26
CA GLN A 271 -7.66 6.20 5.46
C GLN A 271 -6.19 6.09 5.87
N VAL A 272 -5.84 5.21 6.80
CA VAL A 272 -4.45 4.93 7.21
C VAL A 272 -3.61 4.46 6.01
N LEU A 273 -4.15 3.58 5.16
CA LEU A 273 -3.43 3.11 3.97
C LEU A 273 -3.19 4.23 2.94
N VAL A 274 -4.15 5.17 2.80
CA VAL A 274 -3.95 6.38 1.99
C VAL A 274 -2.85 7.22 2.60
N GLU A 275 -2.90 7.52 3.89
CA GLU A 275 -1.91 8.36 4.59
C GLU A 275 -0.48 7.79 4.51
N LYS A 276 -0.34 6.46 4.52
CA LYS A 276 0.95 5.75 4.34
C LYS A 276 1.42 5.62 2.88
N SER A 277 0.71 6.24 1.94
CA SER A 277 0.94 6.13 0.48
C SER A 277 0.96 4.69 -0.05
N LEU A 278 0.19 3.79 0.56
CA LEU A 278 0.07 2.40 0.09
C LEU A 278 -1.02 2.24 -0.97
N ILE A 279 -2.03 3.10 -0.91
CA ILE A 279 -3.14 3.19 -1.87
C ILE A 279 -3.49 4.65 -2.14
N THR A 280 -4.21 4.89 -3.23
CA THR A 280 -4.78 6.21 -3.54
C THR A 280 -6.27 6.09 -3.87
N LYS A 281 -7.02 7.18 -3.66
CA LYS A 281 -8.42 7.30 -4.06
C LYS A 281 -8.48 8.11 -5.35
N GLU A 282 -8.82 7.49 -6.47
CA GLU A 282 -8.90 8.18 -7.76
C GLU A 282 -10.23 7.87 -8.45
N ARG A 283 -10.95 8.92 -8.87
CA ARG A 283 -12.20 8.83 -9.65
C ARG A 283 -13.24 7.86 -9.04
N GLY A 284 -13.35 7.84 -7.72
CA GLY A 284 -14.28 6.96 -6.98
C GLY A 284 -13.81 5.51 -6.82
N THR A 285 -12.58 5.19 -7.20
CA THR A 285 -11.96 3.85 -7.10
C THR A 285 -10.72 3.87 -6.20
N ILE A 286 -10.36 2.71 -5.64
CA ILE A 286 -9.08 2.53 -4.95
C ILE A 286 -8.03 2.07 -5.97
N GLN A 287 -6.95 2.83 -6.07
CA GLN A 287 -5.78 2.50 -6.88
C GLN A 287 -4.62 2.10 -5.98
N MET A 288 -3.73 1.27 -6.53
CA MET A 288 -2.52 0.79 -5.87
C MET A 288 -1.44 0.63 -6.92
N HIS A 289 -0.25 1.15 -6.65
CA HIS A 289 0.89 0.99 -7.56
C HIS A 289 1.20 -0.49 -7.78
N ASP A 290 1.51 -0.88 -9.02
CA ASP A 290 1.69 -2.27 -9.43
C ASP A 290 2.73 -3.00 -8.56
N LEU A 291 3.86 -2.36 -8.28
CA LEU A 291 4.87 -2.92 -7.39
C LEU A 291 4.43 -3.05 -5.93
N ILE A 292 3.55 -2.18 -5.42
CA ILE A 292 2.96 -2.31 -4.08
C ILE A 292 1.96 -3.47 -4.06
N GLN A 293 1.19 -3.64 -5.14
CA GLN A 293 0.29 -4.78 -5.28
C GLN A 293 1.08 -6.10 -5.30
N LEU A 294 2.14 -6.17 -6.11
CA LEU A 294 3.02 -7.34 -6.16
C LEU A 294 3.66 -7.63 -4.80
N MET A 295 4.06 -6.61 -4.04
CA MET A 295 4.54 -6.75 -2.65
C MET A 295 3.47 -7.38 -1.75
N GLY A 296 2.23 -6.88 -1.78
CA GLY A 296 1.12 -7.45 -0.99
C GLY A 296 0.80 -8.90 -1.36
N MET A 297 0.78 -9.22 -2.66
CA MET A 297 0.55 -10.58 -3.15
C MET A 297 1.71 -11.52 -2.79
N ASP A 298 2.96 -11.03 -2.80
CA ASP A 298 4.12 -11.81 -2.39
C ASP A 298 4.11 -12.10 -0.89
N ILE A 299 3.66 -11.16 -0.04
CA ILE A 299 3.45 -11.41 1.40
C ILE A 299 2.53 -12.62 1.62
N VAL A 300 1.40 -12.70 0.90
CA VAL A 300 0.49 -13.85 1.01
C VAL A 300 1.14 -15.13 0.47
N LYS A 301 1.85 -15.06 -0.66
CA LYS A 301 2.58 -16.23 -1.20
C LYS A 301 3.66 -16.74 -0.24
N GLN A 302 4.27 -15.87 0.56
CA GLN A 302 5.28 -16.23 1.55
C GLN A 302 4.72 -16.97 2.77
N GLU A 303 3.42 -16.84 3.08
CA GLU A 303 2.78 -17.61 4.16
C GLU A 303 2.92 -19.12 3.92
N CYS A 304 2.73 -19.56 2.67
CA CYS A 304 3.11 -20.90 2.24
C CYS A 304 3.38 -20.95 0.72
N ARG A 305 4.65 -21.06 0.33
CA ARG A 305 5.04 -21.04 -1.08
C ARG A 305 4.51 -22.24 -1.87
N ASN A 306 4.56 -23.43 -1.27
CA ASN A 306 4.30 -24.69 -1.97
C ASN A 306 2.83 -25.16 -1.88
N ASP A 307 2.04 -24.59 -0.98
CA ASP A 307 0.67 -25.03 -0.71
C ASP A 307 -0.28 -23.82 -0.62
N PRO A 308 -1.00 -23.51 -1.71
CA PRO A 308 -1.99 -22.43 -1.73
C PRO A 308 -3.08 -22.60 -0.66
N GLY A 309 -3.44 -23.84 -0.30
CA GLY A 309 -4.47 -24.13 0.72
C GLY A 309 -4.08 -23.69 2.13
N ARG A 310 -2.81 -23.32 2.35
CA ARG A 310 -2.27 -22.79 3.61
C ARG A 310 -2.01 -21.29 3.59
N ARG A 311 -2.42 -20.59 2.53
CA ARG A 311 -2.38 -19.13 2.42
C ARG A 311 -3.71 -18.52 2.87
N SER A 312 -3.67 -17.27 3.30
CA SER A 312 -4.81 -16.52 3.81
C SER A 312 -5.75 -16.05 2.71
N ARG A 313 -5.23 -15.79 1.50
CA ARG A 313 -5.95 -15.25 0.35
C ARG A 313 -5.64 -16.02 -0.91
N LEU A 314 -6.67 -16.25 -1.72
CA LEU A 314 -6.55 -16.94 -3.00
C LEU A 314 -7.33 -16.21 -4.09
N TRP A 315 -6.66 -15.98 -5.22
CA TRP A 315 -7.19 -15.25 -6.38
C TRP A 315 -6.83 -15.88 -7.74
N LEU A 316 -5.88 -16.81 -7.78
CA LEU A 316 -5.46 -17.48 -9.02
C LEU A 316 -6.40 -18.63 -9.33
N CYS A 317 -6.90 -18.71 -10.57
CA CYS A 317 -7.83 -19.74 -11.00
C CYS A 317 -7.26 -21.15 -10.76
N GLU A 318 -6.02 -21.40 -11.17
CA GLU A 318 -5.33 -22.68 -10.99
C GLU A 318 -5.29 -23.09 -9.50
N ASP A 319 -4.78 -22.21 -8.63
CA ASP A 319 -4.71 -22.47 -7.18
C ASP A 319 -6.09 -22.73 -6.56
N VAL A 320 -7.12 -21.97 -6.96
CA VAL A 320 -8.49 -22.12 -6.45
C VAL A 320 -9.12 -23.42 -6.94
N CYS A 321 -8.97 -23.76 -8.23
CA CYS A 321 -9.51 -24.98 -8.82
C CYS A 321 -8.89 -26.22 -8.18
N ASP A 322 -7.56 -26.26 -8.04
CA ASP A 322 -6.85 -27.37 -7.42
C ASP A 322 -7.26 -27.55 -5.94
N LEU A 323 -7.46 -26.44 -5.23
CA LEU A 323 -7.90 -26.47 -3.84
C LEU A 323 -9.33 -27.01 -3.70
N LEU A 324 -10.28 -26.45 -4.45
CA LEU A 324 -11.71 -26.76 -4.32
C LEU A 324 -12.06 -28.14 -4.86
N SER A 325 -11.35 -28.62 -5.90
CA SER A 325 -11.58 -29.95 -6.46
C SER A 325 -11.03 -31.07 -5.59
N GLY A 326 -9.99 -30.79 -4.79
CA GLY A 326 -9.34 -31.77 -3.92
C GLY A 326 -9.67 -31.65 -2.44
N ASP A 327 -10.65 -30.82 -2.04
CA ASP A 327 -11.01 -30.52 -0.64
C ASP A 327 -9.79 -30.11 0.23
N ARG A 328 -8.79 -29.45 -0.39
CA ARG A 328 -7.48 -29.16 0.22
C ARG A 328 -7.42 -27.86 1.01
N GLY A 329 -8.53 -27.13 1.08
CA GLY A 329 -8.60 -25.88 1.85
C GLY A 329 -8.33 -26.14 3.33
N THR A 330 -7.56 -25.25 3.96
CA THR A 330 -7.28 -25.34 5.41
C THR A 330 -7.87 -24.16 6.15
N ASN A 331 -7.83 -24.21 7.49
CA ASN A 331 -8.26 -23.10 8.33
C ASN A 331 -7.42 -21.81 8.15
N ALA A 332 -6.30 -21.87 7.43
CA ALA A 332 -5.53 -20.68 7.09
C ALA A 332 -6.26 -19.77 6.10
N VAL A 333 -7.08 -20.34 5.21
CA VAL A 333 -7.78 -19.60 4.16
C VAL A 333 -8.86 -18.72 4.77
N LYS A 334 -8.70 -17.40 4.61
CA LYS A 334 -9.64 -16.38 5.09
C LYS A 334 -10.50 -15.81 3.96
N ALA A 335 -9.99 -15.74 2.74
CA ALA A 335 -10.70 -15.16 1.61
C ALA A 335 -10.37 -15.84 0.28
N ILE A 336 -11.40 -16.08 -0.52
CA ILE A 336 -11.30 -16.56 -1.90
C ILE A 336 -12.06 -15.58 -2.79
N VAL A 337 -11.40 -15.01 -3.79
CA VAL A 337 -12.03 -14.15 -4.79
C VAL A 337 -11.56 -14.61 -6.16
N LEU A 338 -12.44 -15.29 -6.88
CA LEU A 338 -12.19 -15.73 -8.25
C LEU A 338 -13.09 -14.95 -9.21
N ILE A 339 -12.47 -14.15 -10.07
CA ILE A 339 -13.17 -13.32 -11.06
C ILE A 339 -12.60 -13.67 -12.42
N LEU A 340 -13.38 -14.42 -13.21
CA LEU A 340 -12.96 -14.85 -14.54
C LEU A 340 -13.47 -13.87 -15.61
N PRO A 341 -12.70 -13.64 -16.68
CA PRO A 341 -13.13 -12.75 -17.77
C PRO A 341 -14.31 -13.31 -18.56
N LYS A 342 -14.46 -14.64 -18.56
CA LYS A 342 -15.54 -15.39 -19.21
C LYS A 342 -16.03 -16.47 -18.28
N ALA A 343 -17.27 -16.90 -18.48
CA ALA A 343 -17.87 -18.01 -17.77
C ALA A 343 -17.05 -19.29 -17.97
N GLU A 344 -16.56 -19.88 -16.88
CA GLU A 344 -15.88 -21.17 -16.90
C GLU A 344 -16.52 -22.14 -15.91
N VAL A 345 -16.48 -23.43 -16.26
CA VAL A 345 -17.01 -24.50 -15.43
C VAL A 345 -15.87 -25.13 -14.65
N ILE A 346 -16.00 -25.16 -13.32
CA ILE A 346 -15.04 -25.81 -12.43
C ILE A 346 -15.76 -26.85 -11.56
N TYR A 347 -15.00 -27.76 -10.97
CA TYR A 347 -15.55 -28.75 -10.04
C TYR A 347 -15.36 -28.28 -8.60
N ILE A 348 -16.47 -28.01 -7.92
CA ILE A 348 -16.51 -27.68 -6.49
C ILE A 348 -17.32 -28.77 -5.79
N GLY A 349 -16.60 -29.65 -5.09
CA GLY A 349 -17.19 -30.76 -4.37
C GLY A 349 -18.04 -30.30 -3.16
N PRO A 350 -18.88 -31.20 -2.62
CA PRO A 350 -19.77 -30.87 -1.50
C PRO A 350 -19.02 -30.42 -0.24
N ASN A 351 -17.79 -30.89 -0.06
CA ASN A 351 -16.94 -30.62 1.11
C ASN A 351 -15.83 -29.60 0.85
N ALA A 352 -15.84 -28.93 -0.31
CA ALA A 352 -14.74 -28.07 -0.75
C ALA A 352 -14.40 -26.99 0.29
N PHE A 353 -15.39 -26.47 1.01
CA PHE A 353 -15.21 -25.42 2.01
C PHE A 353 -15.24 -25.89 3.47
N THR A 354 -15.52 -27.17 3.74
CA THR A 354 -15.76 -27.69 5.10
C THR A 354 -14.56 -27.49 6.04
N ASN A 355 -13.34 -27.54 5.51
CA ASN A 355 -12.10 -27.38 6.29
C ASN A 355 -11.64 -25.92 6.43
N MET A 356 -12.23 -24.98 5.69
CA MET A 356 -11.87 -23.56 5.70
C MET A 356 -12.68 -22.78 6.73
N ARG A 357 -12.52 -23.16 8.01
CA ARG A 357 -13.36 -22.62 9.09
C ARG A 357 -13.17 -21.12 9.36
N SER A 358 -12.08 -20.52 8.88
CA SER A 358 -11.81 -19.07 8.99
C SER A 358 -12.19 -18.28 7.73
N LEU A 359 -12.79 -18.94 6.72
CA LEU A 359 -13.21 -18.28 5.48
C LEU A 359 -14.33 -17.28 5.78
N ARG A 360 -14.01 -15.99 5.64
CA ARG A 360 -14.92 -14.86 5.88
C ARG A 360 -15.46 -14.23 4.60
N LEU A 361 -14.78 -14.44 3.47
CA LEU A 361 -15.08 -13.80 2.19
C LEU A 361 -14.98 -14.82 1.06
N LEU A 362 -16.06 -14.98 0.29
CA LEU A 362 -16.11 -15.81 -0.91
C LEU A 362 -16.79 -15.03 -2.04
N ILE A 363 -16.05 -14.75 -3.11
CA ILE A 363 -16.56 -14.08 -4.32
C ILE A 363 -16.20 -14.95 -5.53
N MET A 364 -17.20 -15.34 -6.32
CA MET A 364 -17.05 -16.17 -7.50
C MET A 364 -17.82 -15.54 -8.66
N ILE A 365 -17.13 -14.89 -9.59
CA ILE A 365 -17.74 -14.19 -10.74
C ILE A 365 -17.38 -14.90 -12.02
N ASN A 366 -18.39 -15.19 -12.85
CA ASN A 366 -18.26 -15.97 -14.08
C ASN A 366 -17.73 -17.39 -13.82
N VAL A 367 -18.14 -17.99 -12.71
CA VAL A 367 -17.77 -19.36 -12.33
C VAL A 367 -19.03 -20.19 -12.23
N HIS A 368 -19.07 -21.31 -12.93
CA HIS A 368 -20.14 -22.30 -12.82
C HIS A 368 -19.62 -23.57 -12.17
N ASN A 369 -20.42 -24.15 -11.28
CA ASN A 369 -20.08 -25.44 -10.70
C ASN A 369 -20.62 -26.58 -11.59
N SER A 370 -19.76 -27.55 -11.90
CA SER A 370 -20.14 -28.81 -12.56
C SER A 370 -20.86 -29.77 -11.62
N PHE A 371 -20.65 -29.64 -10.30
CA PHE A 371 -21.38 -30.42 -9.31
C PHE A 371 -22.77 -29.80 -9.05
N GLN A 372 -23.81 -30.65 -9.13
CA GLN A 372 -25.21 -30.24 -9.01
C GLN A 372 -25.81 -30.50 -7.62
N GLY A 373 -25.04 -31.05 -6.69
CA GLY A 373 -25.49 -31.32 -5.32
C GLY A 373 -25.27 -30.14 -4.36
N PRO A 374 -25.68 -30.28 -3.09
CA PRO A 374 -25.52 -29.24 -2.09
C PRO A 374 -24.05 -28.96 -1.77
N ILE A 375 -23.71 -27.69 -1.57
CA ILE A 375 -22.39 -27.24 -1.14
C ILE A 375 -22.46 -26.79 0.32
N CYS A 376 -21.58 -27.33 1.16
CA CYS A 376 -21.48 -26.93 2.56
C CYS A 376 -20.57 -25.71 2.73
N LEU A 377 -21.14 -24.58 3.13
CA LEU A 377 -20.42 -23.33 3.39
C LEU A 377 -20.06 -23.17 4.89
N PRO A 378 -18.91 -22.56 5.23
CA PRO A 378 -18.48 -22.44 6.62
C PRO A 378 -19.28 -21.37 7.39
N ASN A 379 -19.47 -21.61 8.69
CA ASN A 379 -20.27 -20.72 9.56
C ASN A 379 -19.66 -19.32 9.77
N GLU A 380 -18.35 -19.17 9.59
CA GLU A 380 -17.64 -17.88 9.72
C GLU A 380 -17.74 -17.00 8.47
N LEU A 381 -18.36 -17.50 7.38
CA LEU A 381 -18.55 -16.73 6.15
C LEU A 381 -19.39 -15.49 6.44
N ARG A 382 -18.91 -14.32 6.00
CA ARG A 382 -19.56 -13.02 6.25
C ARG A 382 -20.06 -12.36 4.98
N TRP A 383 -19.29 -12.48 3.90
CA TRP A 383 -19.67 -12.01 2.57
C TRP A 383 -19.61 -13.16 1.58
N PHE A 384 -20.72 -13.36 0.87
CA PHE A 384 -20.82 -14.34 -0.19
C PHE A 384 -21.41 -13.72 -1.46
N GLU A 385 -20.66 -13.77 -2.55
CA GLU A 385 -21.08 -13.27 -3.85
C GLU A 385 -20.82 -14.34 -4.91
N TRP A 386 -21.88 -14.87 -5.50
CA TRP A 386 -21.79 -15.85 -6.57
C TRP A 386 -23.00 -15.72 -7.52
N PRO A 387 -22.95 -14.77 -8.46
CA PRO A 387 -23.99 -14.60 -9.47
C PRO A 387 -24.10 -15.85 -10.35
N GLU A 388 -25.32 -16.19 -10.76
CA GLU A 388 -25.60 -17.35 -11.63
C GLU A 388 -25.09 -18.68 -11.05
N CYS A 389 -25.04 -18.78 -9.71
CA CYS A 389 -24.64 -20.00 -9.02
C CYS A 389 -25.60 -21.14 -9.36
N SER A 390 -25.03 -22.23 -9.90
CA SER A 390 -25.75 -23.41 -10.39
C SER A 390 -26.10 -24.42 -9.30
N SER A 391 -25.58 -24.24 -8.07
CA SER A 391 -25.89 -25.13 -6.94
C SER A 391 -27.35 -24.96 -6.54
N SER A 392 -28.15 -26.03 -6.61
CA SER A 392 -29.58 -25.96 -6.27
C SER A 392 -29.82 -25.72 -4.77
N VAL A 393 -28.86 -26.06 -3.90
CA VAL A 393 -28.96 -25.91 -2.44
C VAL A 393 -27.62 -25.48 -1.86
N LEU A 394 -27.66 -24.54 -0.92
CA LEU A 394 -26.51 -24.16 -0.08
C LEU A 394 -26.77 -24.64 1.34
N GLU A 395 -25.84 -25.42 1.89
CA GLU A 395 -25.93 -25.95 3.24
C GLU A 395 -24.93 -25.25 4.16
N PHE A 396 -25.28 -25.23 5.45
CA PHE A 396 -24.40 -24.72 6.50
C PHE A 396 -24.34 -25.72 7.64
N PRO A 397 -23.17 -25.91 8.28
CA PRO A 397 -23.07 -26.70 9.50
C PRO A 397 -24.01 -26.21 10.61
N SER A 398 -24.30 -27.08 11.57
CA SER A 398 -25.02 -26.70 12.78
C SER A 398 -24.28 -25.57 13.52
N GLY A 399 -25.02 -24.63 14.11
CA GLY A 399 -24.46 -23.52 14.88
C GLY A 399 -24.85 -22.14 14.34
N PRO A 400 -24.32 -21.07 14.97
CA PRO A 400 -24.59 -19.70 14.57
C PRO A 400 -23.86 -19.36 13.27
N LYS A 401 -24.58 -18.77 12.31
CA LYS A 401 -24.03 -18.29 11.04
C LYS A 401 -23.68 -16.82 11.17
N LYS A 402 -22.53 -16.41 10.63
CA LYS A 402 -22.05 -15.02 10.62
C LYS A 402 -22.25 -14.30 9.28
N LEU A 403 -22.99 -14.90 8.36
CA LEU A 403 -23.27 -14.32 7.06
C LEU A 403 -24.04 -13.01 7.23
N VAL A 404 -23.52 -11.92 6.65
CA VAL A 404 -24.12 -10.57 6.72
C VAL A 404 -24.46 -10.06 5.32
N GLY A 405 -23.56 -10.27 4.36
CA GLY A 405 -23.74 -9.87 2.97
C GLY A 405 -23.88 -11.07 2.03
N LEU A 406 -24.90 -11.03 1.18
CA LEU A 406 -25.21 -12.07 0.21
C LEU A 406 -25.61 -11.44 -1.13
N ASP A 407 -24.88 -11.78 -2.19
CA ASP A 407 -25.22 -11.45 -3.56
C ASP A 407 -25.25 -12.73 -4.41
N LEU A 408 -26.47 -13.14 -4.79
CA LEU A 408 -26.76 -14.30 -5.63
C LEU A 408 -27.58 -13.86 -6.84
N CYS A 409 -27.30 -12.68 -7.39
CA CYS A 409 -28.04 -12.18 -8.54
C CYS A 409 -28.10 -13.22 -9.67
N LYS A 410 -29.31 -13.39 -10.23
CA LYS A 410 -29.61 -14.34 -11.32
C LYS A 410 -29.38 -15.84 -10.99
N SER A 411 -29.29 -16.20 -9.72
CA SER A 411 -29.25 -17.60 -9.28
C SER A 411 -30.68 -18.11 -9.00
N ASN A 412 -30.94 -19.40 -9.27
CA ASN A 412 -32.21 -20.06 -8.96
C ASN A 412 -32.17 -20.77 -7.59
N ILE A 413 -31.60 -20.12 -6.58
CA ILE A 413 -31.35 -20.74 -5.26
C ILE A 413 -32.51 -20.44 -4.32
N GLU A 414 -33.09 -21.49 -3.73
CA GLU A 414 -33.96 -21.38 -2.55
C GLU A 414 -33.10 -21.27 -1.30
N VAL A 415 -32.84 -20.04 -0.84
CA VAL A 415 -32.19 -19.82 0.48
C VAL A 415 -33.29 -19.87 1.55
N MET A 416 -33.18 -20.77 2.54
CA MET A 416 -34.05 -20.71 3.73
C MET A 416 -33.71 -19.44 4.54
N VAL A 417 -34.44 -18.36 4.25
CA VAL A 417 -34.23 -17.01 4.81
C VAL A 417 -34.42 -16.97 6.34
N ASP A 418 -35.15 -17.92 6.91
CA ASP A 418 -35.49 -17.98 8.34
C ASP A 418 -34.27 -18.13 9.28
N GLN A 419 -33.07 -18.42 8.75
CA GLN A 419 -31.85 -18.58 9.53
C GLN A 419 -30.91 -17.36 9.51
N PHE A 420 -31.27 -16.28 8.81
CA PHE A 420 -30.32 -15.22 8.44
C PHE A 420 -30.82 -13.81 8.77
N LYS A 421 -29.97 -12.99 9.41
CA LYS A 421 -30.14 -11.52 9.48
C LYS A 421 -29.30 -10.86 8.36
N VAL A 422 -29.66 -11.10 7.11
CA VAL A 422 -28.81 -10.77 5.93
C VAL A 422 -29.41 -9.61 5.12
N ARG A 423 -28.56 -8.71 4.61
CA ARG A 423 -28.93 -7.80 3.51
C ARG A 423 -28.82 -8.56 2.20
N ILE A 424 -29.97 -8.88 1.59
CA ILE A 424 -30.04 -9.67 0.36
C ILE A 424 -30.22 -8.73 -0.84
N ARG A 425 -29.33 -8.81 -1.83
CA ARG A 425 -29.58 -8.26 -3.17
C ARG A 425 -29.99 -9.39 -4.10
N MET A 426 -31.30 -9.54 -4.32
CA MET A 426 -31.85 -10.43 -5.35
C MET A 426 -32.39 -9.57 -6.49
N ILE A 427 -31.87 -9.76 -7.70
CA ILE A 427 -32.49 -9.24 -8.93
C ILE A 427 -33.16 -10.43 -9.61
N PHE A 428 -34.48 -10.55 -9.45
CA PHE A 428 -35.29 -11.50 -10.19
C PHE A 428 -35.58 -10.95 -11.59
N PRO A 429 -35.49 -11.76 -12.66
CA PRO A 429 -35.76 -11.30 -14.02
C PRO A 429 -37.22 -10.88 -14.29
N TYR A 430 -38.15 -11.09 -13.33
CA TYR A 430 -39.57 -10.74 -13.50
C TYR A 430 -40.20 -9.93 -12.35
N LEU A 431 -39.42 -9.37 -11.42
CA LEU A 431 -39.97 -8.45 -10.40
C LEU A 431 -38.99 -7.33 -10.08
N LEU A 432 -39.36 -6.12 -10.51
CA LEU A 432 -38.81 -4.86 -10.01
C LEU A 432 -39.27 -4.70 -8.54
N ILE A 433 -38.42 -5.06 -7.58
CA ILE A 433 -38.57 -4.59 -6.20
C ILE A 433 -37.23 -4.02 -5.75
N SER A 434 -37.21 -2.69 -5.64
CA SER A 434 -36.18 -1.91 -4.98
C SER A 434 -36.38 -1.99 -3.45
N TYR A 435 -35.30 -2.31 -2.73
CA TYR A 435 -35.13 -2.25 -1.27
C TYR A 435 -36.12 -3.07 -0.42
N ILE A 436 -35.64 -4.19 0.11
CA ILE A 436 -36.25 -4.85 1.28
C ILE A 436 -35.32 -4.62 2.47
N SER A 437 -35.66 -3.63 3.30
CA SER A 437 -35.16 -3.49 4.67
C SER A 437 -36.15 -4.20 5.59
N ILE A 438 -35.84 -5.43 6.02
CA ILE A 438 -36.64 -6.11 7.04
C ILE A 438 -36.07 -5.73 8.41
N SER A 439 -36.75 -4.79 9.06
CA SER A 439 -36.74 -4.67 10.52
C SER A 439 -37.72 -5.72 11.06
N VAL A 440 -37.28 -6.63 11.92
CA VAL A 440 -38.20 -7.44 12.74
C VAL A 440 -38.18 -6.91 14.16
N CYS A 441 -39.31 -6.33 14.59
CA CYS A 441 -39.64 -6.14 15.99
C CYS A 441 -39.92 -7.49 16.65
N ILE A 442 -39.29 -7.67 17.82
CA ILE A 442 -39.38 -8.71 18.87
C ILE A 442 -40.27 -9.92 18.59
#